data_AF-A0A956RU56-F1
#
_entry.id   AF-A0A956RU56-F1
#
_cell.length_a   1.000
_cell.length_b   1.000
_cell.length_c   1.000
_cell.angle_alpha   90.00
_cell.angle_beta   90.00
_cell.angle_gamma   90.00
#
_symmetry.space_group_name_H-M   'P 1'
#
loop_
_entity.id
_entity.type
_entity.pdbx_description
1 polymer ?
#
loop_
_entity_poly.entity_id
_entity_poly.type
_entity_poly.pdbx_seq_one_letter_code
_entity_poly.pdbx_strand_id
1 'polypeptide(L)'
;MSFFTQSPIDFWDETRTIDNITIHSLHDLLGRSKATEAFKEAVREFVKKPEPNSHIQFGFGTPALKVFRSIMKLLETHPEIIIEAVVVGGHSGCANFIGTIEVQPDGRKFGFNWNCQWRARENDVKNAWGMPDQIKAAYDFGYQCFQSFEEMNQE
;
A
#
# COMPACT_ATOMS: atom_id res chain seq x y z
N MET A 1 29.78 12.63 -4.45
CA MET A 1 28.62 13.16 -3.68
C MET A 1 27.63 12.04 -3.53
N SER A 2 27.63 11.37 -2.38
CA SER A 2 26.62 10.36 -2.05
C SER A 2 25.29 11.07 -1.81
N PHE A 3 24.34 10.90 -2.73
CA PHE A 3 22.95 11.21 -2.46
C PHE A 3 22.42 10.15 -1.51
N PHE A 4 21.91 10.60 -0.37
CA PHE A 4 21.42 9.76 0.72
C PHE A 4 20.49 8.65 0.19
N THR A 5 20.92 7.41 0.43
CA THR A 5 20.13 6.19 0.29
C THR A 5 19.20 6.08 1.50
N GLN A 6 18.13 6.87 1.55
CA GLN A 6 16.99 6.48 2.37
C GLN A 6 16.13 5.56 1.51
N SER A 7 15.92 4.34 2.00
CA SER A 7 15.00 3.44 1.33
C SER A 7 13.63 4.12 1.33
N PRO A 8 12.83 4.07 0.25
CA PRO A 8 11.44 4.59 0.23
C PRO A 8 10.53 4.04 1.34
N ILE A 9 11.03 3.05 2.05
CA ILE A 9 10.50 2.34 3.21
C ILE A 9 10.72 3.08 4.53
N ASP A 10 11.83 3.81 4.71
CA ASP A 10 12.16 4.51 5.96
C ASP A 10 11.20 5.68 6.24
N PHE A 11 10.39 6.07 5.26
CA PHE A 11 9.44 7.17 5.35
C PHE A 11 8.12 6.83 6.05
N TRP A 12 7.89 5.55 6.42
CA TRP A 12 6.61 5.06 6.97
C TRP A 12 6.68 4.68 8.45
N ASP A 13 7.71 5.15 9.18
CA ASP A 13 7.87 4.83 10.60
C ASP A 13 7.09 5.76 11.54
N GLU A 14 6.59 6.89 11.03
CA GLU A 14 5.82 7.87 11.79
C GLU A 14 4.43 8.08 11.19
N THR A 15 3.41 8.10 12.05
CA THR A 15 2.07 8.54 11.67
C THR A 15 2.08 10.05 11.45
N ARG A 16 1.55 10.49 10.31
CA ARG A 16 1.49 11.92 9.97
C ARG A 16 0.18 12.29 9.30
N THR A 17 -0.10 13.58 9.25
CA THR A 17 -1.30 14.12 8.58
C THR A 17 -0.89 15.17 7.55
N ILE A 18 -1.41 15.03 6.33
CA ILE A 18 -1.23 15.99 5.23
C ILE A 18 -2.60 16.27 4.62
N ASP A 19 -3.02 17.53 4.55
CA ASP A 19 -4.32 17.92 3.99
C ASP A 19 -5.51 17.10 4.52
N ASN A 20 -5.55 16.88 5.85
CA ASN A 20 -6.53 16.04 6.56
C ASN A 20 -6.47 14.53 6.24
N ILE A 21 -5.51 14.08 5.44
CA ILE A 21 -5.24 12.66 5.19
C ILE A 21 -4.25 12.18 6.24
N THR A 22 -4.69 11.23 7.08
CA THR A 22 -3.81 10.55 8.03
C THR A 22 -3.13 9.37 7.35
N ILE A 23 -1.83 9.31 7.50
CA ILE A 23 -0.96 8.26 7.00
C ILE A 23 -0.43 7.56 8.24
N HIS A 24 -0.89 6.35 8.48
CA HIS A 24 -0.45 5.58 9.63
C HIS A 24 0.91 4.94 9.38
N SER A 25 1.73 4.87 10.43
CA SER A 25 2.95 4.08 10.39
C SER A 25 2.63 2.59 10.20
N LEU A 26 3.60 1.83 9.68
CA LEU A 26 3.44 0.38 9.60
C LEU A 26 3.27 -0.23 11.00
N HIS A 27 4.01 0.28 12.00
CA HIS A 27 3.90 -0.16 13.38
C HIS A 27 2.47 -0.02 13.91
N ASP A 28 1.84 1.14 13.71
CA ASP A 28 0.49 1.43 14.17
C ASP A 28 -0.56 0.55 13.48
N LEU A 29 -0.38 0.27 12.18
CA LEU A 29 -1.27 -0.61 11.42
C LEU A 29 -1.17 -2.06 11.90
N LEU A 30 0.04 -2.59 12.06
CA LEU A 30 0.26 -3.96 12.55
C LEU A 30 -0.20 -4.11 14.01
N GLY A 31 -0.04 -3.09 14.84
CA GLY A 31 -0.46 -3.09 16.24
C GLY A 31 -1.97 -3.16 16.42
N ARG A 32 -2.75 -2.52 15.53
CA ARG A 32 -4.21 -2.53 15.55
C ARG A 32 -4.83 -3.76 14.86
N SER A 33 -4.09 -4.39 13.95
CA SER A 33 -4.58 -5.50 13.15
C SER A 33 -4.67 -6.83 13.91
N LYS A 34 -5.73 -7.59 13.64
CA LYS A 34 -5.93 -9.00 14.02
C LYS A 34 -5.20 -9.99 13.12
N ALA A 35 -4.36 -9.52 12.19
CA ALA A 35 -3.44 -10.37 11.47
C ALA A 35 -2.62 -11.27 12.42
N THR A 36 -2.27 -12.45 11.96
CA THR A 36 -1.43 -13.35 12.75
C THR A 36 -0.03 -12.77 12.92
N GLU A 37 0.64 -13.12 14.02
CA GLU A 37 2.01 -12.64 14.26
C GLU A 37 2.99 -13.10 13.17
N ALA A 38 2.77 -14.29 12.59
CA ALA A 38 3.52 -14.77 11.44
C ALA A 38 3.35 -13.85 10.21
N PHE A 39 2.12 -13.46 9.90
CA PHE A 39 1.86 -12.50 8.83
C PHE A 39 2.49 -11.12 9.12
N LYS A 40 2.33 -10.61 10.35
CA LYS A 40 2.91 -9.32 10.75
C LYS A 40 4.43 -9.31 10.59
N GLU A 41 5.09 -10.40 10.98
CA GLU A 41 6.53 -10.53 10.78
C GLU A 41 6.90 -10.62 9.30
N ALA A 42 6.16 -11.39 8.50
CA ALA A 42 6.38 -11.45 7.07
C ALA A 42 6.24 -10.08 6.39
N VAL A 43 5.33 -9.21 6.86
CA VAL A 43 5.21 -7.83 6.37
C VAL A 43 6.45 -7.01 6.74
N ARG A 44 6.97 -7.13 7.98
CA ARG A 44 8.22 -6.45 8.39
C ARG A 44 9.44 -6.93 7.62
N GLU A 45 9.51 -8.23 7.31
CA GLU A 45 10.57 -8.80 6.49
C GLU A 45 10.46 -8.36 5.03
N PHE A 46 9.25 -8.32 4.48
CA PHE A 46 8.99 -7.89 3.11
C PHE A 46 9.46 -6.46 2.85
N VAL A 47 9.33 -5.60 3.86
CA VAL A 47 9.84 -4.23 3.84
C VAL A 47 11.37 -4.21 3.68
N LYS A 48 12.10 -5.15 4.28
CA LYS A 48 13.56 -5.25 4.15
C LYS A 48 13.99 -5.95 2.86
N LYS A 49 13.26 -6.99 2.49
CA LYS A 49 13.52 -7.85 1.33
C LYS A 49 12.23 -8.03 0.52
N PRO A 50 11.99 -7.16 -0.49
CA PRO A 50 10.71 -7.08 -1.19
C PRO A 50 10.54 -8.18 -2.25
N GLU A 51 10.47 -9.44 -1.79
CA GLU A 51 10.30 -10.65 -2.59
C GLU A 51 9.07 -11.46 -2.11
N PRO A 52 8.42 -12.24 -3.00
CA PRO A 52 7.34 -13.15 -2.58
C PRO A 52 7.80 -14.14 -1.51
N ASN A 53 6.93 -14.45 -0.55
CA ASN A 53 7.17 -15.41 0.54
C ASN A 53 5.88 -16.14 0.93
N SER A 54 5.93 -17.10 1.85
CA SER A 54 4.78 -17.95 2.23
C SER A 54 3.52 -17.18 2.66
N HIS A 55 3.66 -15.94 3.12
CA HIS A 55 2.55 -15.10 3.60
C HIS A 55 2.18 -13.97 2.62
N ILE A 56 3.06 -13.61 1.69
CA ILE A 56 2.85 -12.52 0.73
C ILE A 56 3.24 -13.01 -0.66
N GLN A 57 2.23 -13.30 -1.48
CA GLN A 57 2.39 -13.79 -2.85
C GLN A 57 1.96 -12.72 -3.85
N PHE A 58 2.71 -12.57 -4.95
CA PHE A 58 2.35 -11.71 -6.07
C PHE A 58 3.06 -12.13 -7.35
N GLY A 59 2.45 -11.84 -8.49
CA GLY A 59 2.93 -12.27 -9.80
C GLY A 59 4.09 -11.43 -10.36
N PHE A 60 4.80 -12.00 -11.34
CA PHE A 60 5.84 -11.31 -12.10
C PHE A 60 5.30 -10.02 -12.75
N GLY A 61 6.09 -8.95 -12.73
CA GLY A 61 5.69 -7.64 -13.25
C GLY A 61 4.89 -6.78 -12.25
N THR A 62 4.62 -7.26 -11.05
CA THR A 62 3.97 -6.50 -9.97
C THR A 62 5.03 -5.82 -9.09
N PRO A 63 5.13 -4.47 -9.03
CA PRO A 63 6.15 -3.83 -8.23
C PRO A 63 5.89 -4.01 -6.73
N ALA A 64 6.88 -4.53 -6.00
CA ALA A 64 6.75 -4.86 -4.59
C ALA A 64 6.35 -3.67 -3.70
N LEU A 65 6.82 -2.45 -4.00
CA LEU A 65 6.40 -1.25 -3.27
C LEU A 65 4.88 -1.00 -3.37
N LYS A 66 4.27 -1.35 -4.51
CA LYS A 66 2.82 -1.19 -4.70
C LYS A 66 2.03 -2.30 -4.02
N VAL A 67 2.58 -3.52 -3.99
CA VAL A 67 2.07 -4.63 -3.15
C VAL A 67 2.06 -4.21 -1.68
N PHE A 68 3.17 -3.67 -1.18
CA PHE A 68 3.26 -3.18 0.19
C PHE A 68 2.19 -2.10 0.49
N ARG A 69 1.98 -1.15 -0.43
CA ARG A 69 0.93 -0.12 -0.29
C ARG A 69 -0.48 -0.71 -0.23
N SER A 70 -0.79 -1.74 -1.01
CA SER A 70 -2.07 -2.46 -0.89
C SER A 70 -2.22 -3.20 0.45
N ILE A 71 -1.15 -3.78 0.97
CA ILE A 71 -1.16 -4.43 2.30
C ILE A 71 -1.40 -3.40 3.40
N MET A 72 -0.72 -2.25 3.37
CA MET A 72 -0.96 -1.17 4.34
C MET A 72 -2.42 -0.71 4.31
N LYS A 73 -3.02 -0.59 3.11
CA LYS A 73 -4.43 -0.20 3.01
C LYS A 73 -5.37 -1.26 3.57
N LEU A 74 -5.12 -2.54 3.29
CA LEU A 74 -5.88 -3.65 3.89
C LEU A 74 -5.83 -3.61 5.42
N LEU A 75 -4.64 -3.44 6.00
CA LEU A 75 -4.46 -3.36 7.45
C LEU A 75 -5.17 -2.15 8.07
N GLU A 76 -5.27 -1.05 7.33
CA GLU A 76 -5.96 0.17 7.77
C GLU A 76 -7.48 0.01 7.72
N THR A 77 -8.03 -0.47 6.61
CA THR A 77 -9.48 -0.47 6.38
C THR A 77 -10.17 -1.66 7.04
N HIS A 78 -9.44 -2.75 7.25
CA HIS A 78 -9.99 -3.98 7.83
C HIS A 78 -9.10 -4.57 8.94
N PRO A 79 -8.81 -3.80 10.03
CA PRO A 79 -7.97 -4.27 11.13
C PRO A 79 -8.57 -5.48 11.87
N GLU A 80 -9.87 -5.73 11.73
CA GLU A 80 -10.58 -6.86 12.36
C GLU A 80 -10.38 -8.20 11.67
N ILE A 81 -9.77 -8.25 10.48
CA ILE A 81 -9.55 -9.48 9.73
C ILE A 81 -8.39 -10.28 10.29
N ILE A 82 -8.58 -11.58 10.45
CA ILE A 82 -7.50 -12.52 10.71
C ILE A 82 -6.81 -12.82 9.38
N ILE A 83 -5.65 -12.20 9.17
CA ILE A 83 -4.82 -12.36 7.99
C ILE A 83 -3.68 -13.33 8.31
N GLU A 84 -3.64 -14.44 7.60
CA GLU A 84 -2.54 -15.41 7.61
C GLU A 84 -1.64 -15.26 6.39
N ALA A 85 -2.23 -15.04 5.22
CA ALA A 85 -1.50 -14.79 3.99
C ALA A 85 -2.33 -13.91 3.05
N VAL A 86 -1.66 -13.29 2.10
CA VAL A 86 -2.28 -12.52 1.03
C VAL A 86 -1.71 -12.90 -0.33
N VAL A 87 -2.59 -12.89 -1.33
CA VAL A 87 -2.22 -12.98 -2.75
C VAL A 87 -2.61 -11.67 -3.42
N VAL A 88 -1.63 -10.94 -3.96
CA VAL A 88 -1.84 -9.66 -4.63
C VAL A 88 -1.63 -9.82 -6.12
N GLY A 89 -2.67 -9.55 -6.90
CA GLY A 89 -2.64 -9.54 -8.35
C GLY A 89 -3.03 -8.17 -8.88
N GLY A 90 -2.51 -7.78 -10.04
CA GLY A 90 -2.91 -6.52 -10.67
C GLY A 90 -2.02 -6.08 -11.82
N HIS A 91 -2.39 -4.96 -12.40
CA HIS A 91 -1.61 -4.27 -13.43
C HIS A 91 -1.08 -2.94 -12.89
N SER A 92 0.19 -2.67 -13.18
CA SER A 92 0.91 -1.49 -12.69
C SER A 92 1.34 -0.59 -13.85
N GLY A 93 0.84 0.65 -13.86
CA GLY A 93 1.39 1.74 -14.70
C GLY A 93 2.35 2.64 -13.91
N CYS A 94 2.87 3.70 -14.52
CA CYS A 94 3.80 4.61 -13.83
C CYS A 94 3.14 5.31 -12.61
N ALA A 95 1.87 5.72 -12.75
CA ALA A 95 1.16 6.48 -11.72
C ALA A 95 0.15 5.66 -10.91
N ASN A 96 -0.20 4.45 -11.36
CA ASN A 96 -1.30 3.67 -10.80
C ASN A 96 -0.99 2.17 -10.61
N PHE A 97 -1.77 1.52 -9.75
CA PHE A 97 -1.79 0.09 -9.53
C PHE A 97 -3.24 -0.34 -9.30
N ILE A 98 -3.77 -1.16 -10.20
CA ILE A 98 -5.16 -1.61 -10.19
C ILE A 98 -5.16 -3.12 -10.09
N GLY A 99 -5.93 -3.68 -9.18
CA GLY A 99 -5.86 -5.10 -8.92
C GLY A 99 -6.74 -5.57 -7.79
N THR A 100 -6.38 -6.74 -7.26
CA THR A 100 -7.07 -7.40 -6.16
C THR A 100 -6.09 -7.90 -5.13
N ILE A 101 -6.51 -7.88 -3.86
CA ILE A 101 -5.86 -8.57 -2.76
C ILE A 101 -6.81 -9.63 -2.24
N GLU A 102 -6.38 -10.89 -2.27
CA GLU A 102 -7.10 -12.02 -1.69
C GLU A 102 -6.47 -12.36 -0.34
N VAL A 103 -7.30 -12.48 0.69
CA VAL A 103 -6.90 -12.77 2.07
C VAL A 103 -7.13 -14.25 2.37
N GLN A 104 -6.22 -14.84 3.13
CA GLN A 104 -6.36 -16.18 3.69
C GLN A 104 -6.39 -16.10 5.22
N PRO A 105 -7.13 -17.00 5.89
CA PRO A 105 -7.81 -18.18 5.32
C PRO A 105 -9.24 -17.92 4.83
N ASP A 106 -9.77 -16.72 5.01
CA ASP A 106 -11.18 -16.39 4.75
C ASP A 106 -11.57 -16.34 3.26
N GLY A 107 -10.60 -16.22 2.34
CA GLY A 107 -10.83 -16.12 0.90
C GLY A 107 -11.45 -14.79 0.47
N ARG A 108 -11.50 -13.78 1.35
CA ARG A 108 -12.06 -12.47 1.02
C ARG A 108 -11.19 -11.76 0.00
N LYS A 109 -11.82 -11.08 -0.95
CA LYS A 109 -11.14 -10.35 -2.02
C LYS A 109 -11.47 -8.88 -1.94
N PHE A 110 -10.46 -8.04 -2.08
CA PHE A 110 -10.64 -6.60 -2.14
C PHE A 110 -10.11 -6.08 -3.47
N GLY A 111 -10.98 -5.43 -4.24
CA GLY A 111 -10.60 -4.71 -5.44
C GLY A 111 -10.04 -3.34 -5.08
N PHE A 112 -8.96 -2.93 -5.73
CA PHE A 112 -8.33 -1.66 -5.44
C PHE A 112 -7.87 -0.91 -6.69
N ASN A 113 -7.82 0.42 -6.57
CA ASN A 113 -7.21 1.32 -7.53
C ASN A 113 -6.37 2.36 -6.77
N TRP A 114 -5.06 2.09 -6.69
CA TRP A 114 -4.08 3.03 -6.16
C TRP A 114 -3.60 3.94 -7.30
N ASN A 115 -3.80 5.26 -7.20
CA ASN A 115 -3.51 6.22 -8.27
C ASN A 115 -3.00 7.57 -7.72
N CYS A 116 -1.69 7.79 -7.79
CA CYS A 116 -1.06 9.05 -7.36
C CYS A 116 -1.41 10.24 -8.24
N GLN A 117 -1.68 10.02 -9.53
CA GLN A 117 -2.06 11.11 -10.40
C GLN A 117 -3.46 11.63 -10.04
N TRP A 118 -4.37 10.73 -9.68
CA TRP A 118 -5.68 11.11 -9.12
C TRP A 118 -5.50 11.87 -7.80
N ARG A 119 -4.73 11.32 -6.85
CA ARG A 119 -4.48 11.98 -5.57
C ARG A 119 -3.88 13.38 -5.74
N ALA A 120 -2.93 13.55 -6.66
CA ALA A 120 -2.34 14.85 -6.99
C ALA A 120 -3.39 15.86 -7.48
N ARG A 121 -4.39 15.42 -8.27
CA ARG A 121 -5.48 16.29 -8.74
C ARG A 121 -6.42 16.70 -7.61
N GLU A 122 -6.85 15.74 -6.78
CA GLU A 122 -7.76 16.00 -5.66
C GLU A 122 -7.18 17.00 -4.64
N ASN A 123 -5.86 16.97 -4.47
CA ASN A 123 -5.13 17.79 -3.51
C ASN A 123 -4.42 19.01 -4.14
N ASP A 124 -4.74 19.36 -5.39
CA ASP A 124 -4.10 20.45 -6.16
C ASP A 124 -2.56 20.43 -6.18
N VAL A 125 -1.96 19.25 -6.05
CA VAL A 125 -0.50 19.05 -6.06
C VAL A 125 -0.01 19.10 -7.51
N LYS A 126 0.64 20.20 -7.86
CA LYS A 126 1.12 20.48 -9.21
C LYS A 126 2.65 20.55 -9.29
N ASN A 127 3.18 20.19 -10.44
CA ASN A 127 4.58 20.41 -10.79
C ASN A 127 4.79 21.84 -11.31
N ALA A 128 6.02 22.20 -11.66
CA ALA A 128 6.38 23.55 -12.14
C ALA A 128 5.63 23.99 -13.42
N TRP A 129 5.00 23.05 -14.14
CA TRP A 129 4.23 23.30 -15.36
C TRP A 129 2.72 23.33 -15.11
N GLY A 130 2.28 23.30 -13.84
CA GLY A 130 0.86 23.30 -13.47
C GLY A 130 0.14 21.97 -13.70
N MET A 131 0.86 20.90 -14.09
CA MET A 131 0.28 19.57 -14.26
C MET A 131 0.32 18.78 -12.94
N PRO A 132 -0.57 17.80 -12.72
CA PRO A 132 -0.56 16.99 -11.50
C PRO A 132 0.79 16.30 -11.26
N ASP A 133 1.36 16.49 -10.07
CA ASP A 133 2.64 15.90 -9.69
C ASP A 133 2.46 14.57 -8.96
N GLN A 134 2.40 13.48 -9.73
CA GLN A 134 2.26 12.14 -9.17
C GLN A 134 3.46 11.69 -8.32
N ILE A 135 4.66 12.25 -8.55
CA ILE A 135 5.87 11.87 -7.79
C ILE A 135 5.77 12.49 -6.40
N LYS A 136 5.46 13.79 -6.34
CA LYS A 136 5.20 14.48 -5.08
C LYS A 136 4.04 13.84 -4.33
N ALA A 137 2.93 13.52 -4.99
CA ALA A 137 1.82 12.83 -4.35
C ALA A 137 2.20 11.42 -3.85
N ALA A 138 3.04 10.67 -4.57
CA ALA A 138 3.53 9.37 -4.11
C ALA A 138 4.45 9.47 -2.89
N TYR A 139 5.15 10.59 -2.74
CA TYR A 139 5.94 10.90 -1.56
C TYR A 139 5.00 11.30 -0.42
N ASP A 140 4.26 12.40 -0.58
CA ASP A 140 3.42 12.99 0.45
C ASP A 140 2.38 12.01 0.99
N PHE A 141 1.60 11.36 0.11
CA PHE A 141 0.46 10.53 0.53
C PHE A 141 0.74 9.03 0.52
N GLY A 142 1.70 8.57 -0.30
CA GLY A 142 2.09 7.17 -0.47
C GLY A 142 0.95 6.17 -0.53
N TYR A 143 0.78 5.33 0.51
CA TYR A 143 -0.27 4.31 0.47
C TYR A 143 -1.68 4.94 0.45
N GLN A 144 -1.87 6.20 0.86
CA GLN A 144 -3.18 6.87 0.82
C GLN A 144 -3.63 7.35 -0.57
N CYS A 145 -2.93 7.00 -1.65
CA CYS A 145 -3.38 7.32 -3.01
C CYS A 145 -4.45 6.36 -3.56
N PHE A 146 -5.17 5.60 -2.72
CA PHE A 146 -6.30 4.79 -3.18
C PHE A 146 -7.48 5.66 -3.58
N GLN A 147 -7.84 5.58 -4.85
CA GLN A 147 -9.10 6.09 -5.39
C GLN A 147 -10.28 5.19 -4.98
N SER A 148 -10.05 3.87 -4.92
CA SER A 148 -10.99 2.90 -4.38
C SER A 148 -10.26 1.72 -3.71
N PHE A 149 -10.91 1.14 -2.70
CA PHE A 149 -10.50 -0.08 -2.02
C PHE A 149 -11.76 -0.71 -1.40
N GLU A 150 -12.29 -1.76 -2.03
CA GLU A 150 -13.64 -2.27 -1.76
C GLU A 150 -13.65 -3.79 -1.72
N GLU A 151 -14.41 -4.37 -0.79
CA GLU A 151 -14.63 -5.81 -0.74
C GLU A 151 -15.46 -6.25 -1.97
N MET A 152 -15.01 -7.29 -2.65
CA MET A 152 -15.67 -7.85 -3.81
C MET A 152 -16.68 -8.90 -3.34
N ASN A 153 -17.96 -8.67 -3.61
CA ASN A 153 -18.99 -9.68 -3.37
C ASN A 153 -18.71 -10.89 -4.28
N GLN A 154 -18.69 -12.08 -3.68
CA GLN A 154 -18.72 -13.34 -4.44
C GLN A 154 -20.16 -13.53 -4.92
N GLU A 155 -20.42 -13.28 -6.20
CA GLU A 155 -21.66 -13.72 -6.86
C GLU A 155 -21.65 -15.24 -7.09
#